data_AF-A0A7K2X925-F1
#
_entry.id   AF-A0A7K2X925-F1
#
_cell.length_a   1.000
_cell.length_b   1.000
_cell.length_c   1.000
_cell.angle_alpha   90.00
_cell.angle_beta   90.00
_cell.angle_gamma   90.00
#
_symmetry.space_group_name_H-M   'P 1'
#
loop_
_entity.id
_entity.type
_entity.pdbx_description
1 polymer ?
#
loop_
_entity_poly.entity_id
_entity_poly.type
_entity_poly.pdbx_seq_one_letter_code
_entity_poly.pdbx_strand_id
1 'polypeptide(L)'
;LQSIPGELYEAAELDGAGLLRKIWHVTIPQTRLILSLMALMQVIATMQVFVEPFLLTGGAGPEGSTTTVVYLIYQYAFNFNDYGAAAALGLLLLVLLAGFSAVYVRLSRAEDE
;
A
#
# COMPACT_ATOMS: atom_id res chain seq x y z
N LEU A 1 3.19 4.91 -18.17
CA LEU A 1 4.01 4.42 -19.31
C LEU A 1 4.03 5.41 -20.47
N GLN A 2 2.92 6.07 -20.80
CA GLN A 2 2.87 7.13 -21.83
C GLN A 2 3.69 8.40 -21.50
N SER A 3 4.13 8.56 -20.25
CA SER A 3 4.92 9.70 -19.79
C SER A 3 6.42 9.56 -20.00
N ILE A 4 6.91 8.39 -20.41
CA ILE A 4 8.34 8.14 -20.64
C ILE A 4 8.66 8.52 -22.09
N PRO A 5 9.62 9.43 -22.34
CA PRO A 5 10.05 9.76 -23.69
C PRO A 5 10.49 8.50 -24.45
N GLY A 6 9.94 8.26 -25.65
CA GLY A 6 10.25 7.09 -26.46
C GLY A 6 11.75 6.97 -26.82
N GLU A 7 12.40 8.13 -26.96
CA GLU A 7 13.83 8.30 -27.19
C GLU A 7 14.72 7.59 -26.15
N LEU A 8 14.30 7.45 -24.89
CA LEU A 8 15.05 6.68 -23.87
C LEU A 8 15.02 5.17 -24.14
N TYR A 9 13.93 4.66 -24.71
CA TYR A 9 13.83 3.25 -25.10
C TYR A 9 14.61 2.96 -26.39
N GLU A 10 14.55 3.88 -27.37
CA GLU A 10 15.32 3.78 -28.61
C GLU A 10 16.83 3.81 -28.35
N ALA A 11 17.30 4.73 -27.50
CA ALA A 11 18.71 4.76 -27.08
C ALA A 11 19.13 3.45 -26.39
N ALA A 12 18.31 2.92 -25.48
CA ALA A 12 18.59 1.64 -24.83
C ALA A 12 18.61 0.46 -25.82
N GLU A 13 17.80 0.48 -26.87
CA GLU A 13 17.83 -0.53 -27.93
C GLU A 13 19.09 -0.42 -28.80
N LEU A 14 19.53 0.79 -29.12
CA LEU A 14 20.80 1.02 -29.81
C LEU A 14 22.01 0.51 -28.99
N ASP A 15 21.93 0.61 -27.65
CA ASP A 15 22.92 0.05 -26.72
C ASP A 15 22.76 -1.48 -26.49
N GLY A 16 21.88 -2.15 -27.22
CA GLY A 16 21.66 -3.60 -27.13
C GLY A 16 20.96 -4.06 -25.84
N ALA A 17 20.23 -3.16 -25.15
CA ALA A 17 19.53 -3.51 -23.93
C ALA A 17 18.32 -4.43 -24.21
N GLY A 18 18.38 -5.66 -23.68
CA GLY A 18 17.23 -6.58 -23.66
C GLY A 18 16.06 -6.06 -22.80
N LEU A 19 14.91 -6.72 -22.91
CA LEU A 19 13.63 -6.29 -22.30
C LEU A 19 13.73 -6.06 -20.78
N LEU A 20 14.36 -6.98 -20.05
CA LEU A 20 14.58 -6.83 -18.60
C LEU A 20 15.45 -5.61 -18.28
N ARG A 21 16.51 -5.36 -19.04
CA ARG A 21 17.41 -4.22 -18.81
C ARG A 21 16.69 -2.90 -19.00
N LYS A 22 15.82 -2.81 -20.04
CA LYS A 22 14.95 -1.65 -20.28
C LYS A 22 13.94 -1.43 -19.13
N ILE A 23 13.34 -2.49 -18.58
CA ILE A 23 12.44 -2.35 -17.43
C ILE A 23 13.17 -1.79 -16.21
N TRP A 24 14.28 -2.42 -15.83
CA TRP A 24 15.01 -2.07 -14.61
C TRP A 24 15.71 -0.70 -14.67
N HIS A 25 16.21 -0.30 -15.84
CA HIS A 25 17.03 0.91 -15.98
C HIS A 25 16.32 2.08 -16.66
N VAL A 26 15.22 1.84 -17.37
CA VAL A 26 14.44 2.91 -18.04
C VAL A 26 13.07 3.04 -17.37
N THR A 27 12.27 1.99 -17.36
CA THR A 27 10.87 2.08 -16.89
C THR A 27 10.75 2.37 -15.39
N ILE A 28 11.41 1.57 -14.55
CA ILE A 28 11.29 1.67 -13.09
C ILE A 28 11.80 3.03 -12.58
N PRO A 29 13.00 3.51 -12.97
CA PRO A 29 13.50 4.80 -12.51
C PRO A 29 12.61 5.97 -12.95
N GLN A 30 12.14 5.95 -14.21
CA GLN A 30 11.28 7.02 -14.75
C GLN A 30 9.88 7.05 -14.13
N THR A 31 9.42 5.93 -13.56
CA THR A 31 8.11 5.82 -12.90
C THR A 31 8.21 5.72 -11.38
N ARG A 32 9.40 5.90 -10.80
CA ARG A 32 9.68 5.71 -9.37
C ARG A 32 8.73 6.49 -8.47
N LEU A 33 8.43 7.76 -8.80
CA LEU A 33 7.49 8.58 -8.02
C LEU A 33 6.07 8.01 -8.02
N ILE A 34 5.57 7.58 -9.19
CA ILE A 34 4.23 7.02 -9.29
C ILE A 34 4.17 5.67 -8.59
N LEU A 35 5.18 4.82 -8.79
CA LEU A 35 5.29 3.52 -8.12
C LEU A 35 5.37 3.66 -6.61
N SER A 36 6.12 4.65 -6.09
CA SER A 36 6.23 4.87 -4.66
C SER A 36 4.90 5.32 -4.05
N LEU A 37 4.16 6.22 -4.70
CA LEU A 37 2.83 6.64 -4.27
C LEU A 37 1.82 5.49 -4.34
N MET A 38 1.85 4.70 -5.42
CA MET A 38 1.00 3.52 -5.56
C MET A 38 1.29 2.48 -4.47
N ALA A 39 2.57 2.23 -4.16
CA ALA A 39 2.95 1.32 -3.09
C ALA A 39 2.46 1.81 -1.72
N LEU A 40 2.58 3.11 -1.43
CA LEU A 40 2.05 3.70 -0.20
C LEU A 40 0.52 3.50 -0.10
N MET A 41 -0.21 3.87 -1.15
CA MET A 41 -1.66 3.70 -1.20
C MET A 41 -2.06 2.23 -1.06
N GLN A 42 -1.31 1.31 -1.67
CA GLN A 42 -1.57 -0.11 -1.58
C GLN A 42 -1.40 -0.63 -0.14
N VAL A 43 -0.35 -0.22 0.56
CA VAL A 43 -0.14 -0.61 1.96
C VAL A 43 -1.29 -0.11 2.84
N ILE A 44 -1.70 1.15 2.67
CA ILE A 44 -2.83 1.74 3.40
C ILE A 44 -4.12 0.95 3.11
N ALA A 45 -4.40 0.69 1.83
CA ALA A 45 -5.58 -0.05 1.41
C ALA A 45 -5.61 -1.47 1.98
N THR A 46 -4.49 -2.20 1.92
CA THR A 46 -4.39 -3.56 2.47
C THR A 46 -4.58 -3.59 3.99
N MET A 47 -4.04 -2.62 4.72
CA MET A 47 -4.26 -2.49 6.17
C MET A 47 -5.72 -2.19 6.54
N GLN A 48 -6.49 -1.62 5.62
CA GLN A 48 -7.89 -1.27 5.79
C GLN A 48 -8.87 -2.31 5.22
N VAL A 49 -8.37 -3.48 4.79
CA VAL A 49 -9.20 -4.56 4.26
C VAL A 49 -10.20 -5.07 5.31
N PHE A 50 -11.46 -5.15 4.89
CA PHE A 50 -12.58 -5.58 5.72
C PHE A 50 -13.51 -6.55 4.99
N VAL A 51 -13.87 -6.22 3.75
CA VAL A 51 -14.92 -6.92 3.01
C VAL A 51 -14.56 -8.38 2.75
N GLU A 52 -13.34 -8.65 2.27
CA GLU A 52 -12.90 -10.00 1.91
C GLU A 52 -12.82 -10.92 3.13
N PRO A 53 -12.16 -10.55 4.24
CA PRO A 53 -12.19 -11.35 5.47
C PRO A 53 -13.61 -11.55 5.99
N PHE A 54 -14.42 -10.49 6.04
CA PHE A 54 -15.78 -10.53 6.58
C PHE A 54 -16.68 -11.49 5.80
N LEU A 55 -16.71 -11.37 4.47
CA LEU A 55 -17.59 -12.19 3.62
C LEU A 55 -17.09 -13.62 3.47
N LEU A 56 -15.78 -13.83 3.31
CA LEU A 56 -15.24 -15.15 2.98
C LEU A 56 -14.97 -16.02 4.21
N THR A 57 -14.66 -15.40 5.35
CA THR A 57 -14.21 -16.13 6.56
C THR A 57 -15.01 -15.77 7.81
N GLY A 58 -16.09 -14.99 7.66
CA GLY A 58 -16.82 -14.43 8.79
C GLY A 58 -16.03 -13.37 9.57
N GLY A 59 -14.88 -12.95 9.04
CA GLY A 59 -13.97 -11.94 9.56
C GLY A 59 -12.77 -12.48 10.33
N ALA A 60 -12.90 -13.60 11.05
CA ALA A 60 -11.80 -14.16 11.85
C ALA A 60 -11.17 -15.43 11.25
N GLY A 61 -11.92 -16.21 10.47
CA GLY A 61 -11.44 -17.51 9.99
C GLY A 61 -11.12 -18.50 11.12
N PRO A 62 -10.53 -19.67 10.80
CA PRO A 62 -10.11 -20.63 11.82
C PRO A 62 -9.11 -19.98 12.79
N GLU A 63 -9.39 -20.07 14.09
CA GLU A 63 -8.54 -19.53 15.18
C GLU A 63 -8.13 -18.06 15.04
N GLY A 64 -8.90 -17.24 14.30
CA GLY A 64 -8.58 -15.82 14.13
C GLY A 64 -7.55 -15.52 13.04
N SER A 65 -7.16 -16.51 12.23
CA SER A 65 -6.14 -16.39 11.17
C SER A 65 -6.36 -15.30 10.11
N THR A 66 -7.59 -14.82 9.93
CA THR A 66 -7.93 -13.75 8.96
C THR A 66 -8.42 -12.47 9.62
N THR A 67 -8.29 -12.36 10.94
CA THR A 67 -8.74 -11.19 11.69
C THR A 67 -7.96 -9.94 11.29
N THR A 68 -8.66 -8.94 10.75
CA THR A 68 -8.08 -7.62 10.47
C THR A 68 -8.42 -6.61 11.58
N VAL A 69 -7.62 -5.55 11.68
CA VAL A 69 -7.86 -4.46 12.64
C VAL A 69 -9.23 -3.81 12.40
N VAL A 70 -9.62 -3.65 11.14
CA VAL A 70 -10.94 -3.09 10.78
C VAL A 70 -12.07 -4.02 11.19
N TYR A 71 -11.88 -5.34 11.08
CA TYR A 71 -12.86 -6.30 11.59
C TYR A 71 -13.00 -6.25 13.11
N LEU A 72 -11.90 -6.04 13.86
CA LEU A 72 -11.98 -5.83 15.31
C LEU A 72 -12.78 -4.57 15.66
N ILE A 73 -12.53 -3.45 14.97
CA ILE A 73 -13.30 -2.21 15.15
C ILE A 73 -14.80 -2.48 14.94
N TYR A 74 -15.14 -3.23 13.90
CA TYR A 74 -16.53 -3.63 13.62
C TYR A 74 -17.12 -4.49 14.75
N GLN A 75 -16.37 -5.48 15.26
CA GLN A 75 -16.82 -6.32 16.36
C GLN A 75 -17.14 -5.50 17.62
N TYR A 76 -16.21 -4.62 18.04
CA TYR A 76 -16.44 -3.76 19.20
C TYR A 76 -17.65 -2.84 19.02
N ALA A 77 -17.78 -2.20 17.85
CA ALA A 77 -18.89 -1.27 17.60
C ALA A 77 -20.26 -1.95 17.53
N PHE A 78 -20.37 -3.10 16.85
CA PHE A 78 -21.67 -3.65 16.46
C PHE A 78 -22.04 -4.98 17.13
N ASN A 79 -21.06 -5.76 17.60
CA ASN A 79 -21.32 -7.02 18.30
C ASN A 79 -21.30 -6.80 19.82
N PHE A 80 -20.34 -6.01 20.31
CA PHE A 80 -20.19 -5.71 21.73
C PHE A 80 -20.87 -4.40 22.16
N ASN A 81 -21.33 -3.57 21.22
CA ASN A 81 -21.88 -2.23 21.47
C ASN A 81 -20.90 -1.31 22.25
N ASP A 82 -19.61 -1.59 22.17
CA ASP A 82 -18.54 -0.80 22.77
C ASP A 82 -17.93 0.14 21.71
N TYR A 83 -18.63 1.24 21.49
CA TYR A 83 -18.18 2.30 20.58
C TYR A 83 -16.89 2.99 21.06
N GLY A 84 -16.61 2.97 22.37
CA GLY A 84 -15.40 3.56 22.95
C GLY A 84 -14.16 2.78 22.53
N ALA A 85 -14.20 1.46 22.71
CA ALA A 85 -13.13 0.56 22.25
C ALA A 85 -12.96 0.61 20.72
N ALA A 86 -14.07 0.62 19.97
CA ALA A 86 -14.02 0.75 18.51
C ALA A 86 -13.35 2.06 18.06
N ALA A 87 -13.71 3.19 18.67
CA ALA A 87 -13.11 4.49 18.38
C ALA A 87 -11.62 4.53 18.74
N ALA A 88 -11.23 3.95 19.89
CA ALA A 88 -9.84 3.86 20.30
C ALA A 88 -8.99 3.06 19.30
N LEU A 89 -9.48 1.88 18.86
CA LEU A 89 -8.83 1.08 17.82
C LEU A 89 -8.73 1.83 16.49
N GLY A 90 -9.78 2.55 16.10
CA GLY A 90 -9.77 3.39 14.89
C GLY A 90 -8.72 4.50 14.95
N LEU A 91 -8.58 5.18 16.08
CA LEU A 91 -7.55 6.21 16.29
C LEU A 91 -6.14 5.61 16.27
N LEU A 92 -5.93 4.45 16.90
CA LEU A 92 -4.64 3.75 16.87
C LEU A 92 -4.24 3.38 15.43
N LEU A 93 -5.19 2.84 14.65
CA LEU A 93 -4.96 2.53 13.25
C LEU A 93 -4.62 3.79 12.43
N LEU A 94 -5.32 4.90 12.67
CA LEU A 94 -5.04 6.17 12.03
C LEU A 94 -3.63 6.66 12.34
N VAL A 95 -3.23 6.67 13.62
CA VAL A 95 -1.89 7.12 14.03
C VAL A 95 -0.81 6.24 13.42
N LEU A 96 -1.02 4.92 13.39
CA LEU A 96 -0.10 3.97 12.77
C LEU A 96 0.07 4.25 11.27
N LEU A 97 -1.04 4.39 10.53
CA LEU A 97 -1.01 4.64 9.09
C LEU A 97 -0.45 6.02 8.74
N ALA A 98 -0.80 7.04 9.51
CA ALA A 98 -0.24 8.38 9.36
C ALA A 98 1.26 8.42 9.65
N GLY A 99 1.70 7.75 10.71
CA GLY A 99 3.11 7.60 11.07
C GLY A 99 3.90 6.86 9.99
N PHE A 100 3.38 5.72 9.53
CA PHE A 100 3.97 4.96 8.42
C PHE A 100 4.07 5.83 7.16
N SER A 101 2.99 6.53 6.80
CA SER A 101 2.96 7.39 5.61
C SER A 101 3.97 8.53 5.69
N ALA A 102 4.07 9.18 6.85
CA ALA A 102 5.03 10.25 7.07
C ALA A 102 6.48 9.77 6.95
N VAL A 103 6.80 8.60 7.54
CA VAL A 103 8.13 7.98 7.43
C VAL A 103 8.41 7.58 5.98
N TYR A 104 7.46 6.94 5.31
CA TYR A 104 7.60 6.49 3.93
C TYR A 104 7.89 7.65 2.98
N VAL A 105 7.09 8.73 3.06
CA VAL A 105 7.29 9.92 2.23
C VAL A 105 8.61 10.63 2.54
N ARG A 106 9.03 10.64 3.81
CA ARG A 106 10.30 11.26 4.20
C ARG A 106 11.51 10.48 3.66
N LEU A 107 11.45 9.15 3.68
CA LEU A 107 12.49 8.30 3.09
C LEU A 107 12.50 8.39 1.57
N SER A 108 11.33 8.40 0.91
CA SER A 108 11.26 8.45 -0.55
C SER A 108 11.79 9.77 -1.12
N ARG A 109 11.60 10.89 -0.40
CA ARG A 109 12.12 12.21 -0.79
C ARG A 109 13.65 12.33 -0.62
N ALA A 110 14.22 11.68 0.39
CA ALA A 110 15.67 11.73 0.67
C ALA A 110 16.52 11.05 -0.42
N GLU A 111 15.89 10.29 -1.31
CA GLU A 111 16.55 9.56 -2.39
C GLU A 111 16.35 10.29 -3.74
N ASP A 112 15.65 11.43 -3.74
CA ASP A 112 15.52 12.38 -4.87
C ASP A 112 16.39 13.65 -4.69
N GLU A 113 17.04 13.82 -3.52
CA GLU A 113 18.02 14.87 -3.21
C GLU A 113 19.46 14.36 -3.38
#